data_AF-A0A1J3HCA2-F1
#
_entry.id   AF-A0A1J3HCA2-F1
#
_cell.length_a   1.000
_cell.length_b   1.000
_cell.length_c   1.000
_cell.angle_alpha   90.00
_cell.angle_beta   90.00
_cell.angle_gamma   90.00
#
_symmetry.space_group_name_H-M   'P 1'
#
loop_
_entity.id
_entity.type
_entity.pdbx_description
1 polymer ?
#
loop_
_entity_poly.entity_id
_entity_poly.type
_entity_poly.pdbx_seq_one_letter_code
_entity_poly.pdbx_strand_id
1 'polypeptide(L)'
;GPHAGISSVPMCGSGLLCEIADELIKADIYSDFIQDHLAPSGYLKIPTEMTKYLESSKYLPKLNNEIPNQRNSTYKDRFTSLHNLVLVMVRSPQNHSNLFL
;
A
#
# COMPACT_ATOMS: atom_id res chain seq x y z
N GLY A 1 6.55 3.81 -5.74
CA GLY A 1 5.61 3.63 -4.62
C GLY A 1 6.30 2.86 -3.51
N PRO A 2 5.76 2.87 -2.28
CA PRO A 2 6.34 2.12 -1.18
C PRO A 2 6.32 0.61 -1.51
N HIS A 3 7.50 -0.03 -1.52
CA HIS A 3 7.62 -1.42 -1.97
C HIS A 3 6.92 -2.43 -1.05
N ALA A 4 6.81 -2.12 0.25
CA ALA A 4 6.13 -2.93 1.25
C ALA A 4 4.78 -2.31 1.72
N GLY A 5 4.30 -1.30 1.00
CA GLY A 5 3.14 -0.51 1.41
C GLY A 5 3.44 0.57 2.45
N ILE A 6 2.39 1.29 2.85
CA ILE A 6 2.40 2.30 3.91
C ILE A 6 1.35 1.96 4.96
N SER A 7 1.62 2.25 6.23
CA SER A 7 0.66 2.04 7.33
C SER A 7 -0.20 3.27 7.62
N SER A 8 0.07 4.38 6.95
CA SER A 8 -0.67 5.63 7.07
C SER A 8 -0.53 6.42 5.78
N VAL A 9 -1.56 7.18 5.40
CA VAL A 9 -1.46 8.04 4.22
C VAL A 9 -0.54 9.20 4.55
N PRO A 10 0.59 9.37 3.83
CA PRO A 10 1.54 10.41 4.15
C PRO A 10 0.91 11.77 3.88
N MET A 11 0.74 12.54 4.96
CA MET A 11 0.52 13.99 5.03
C MET A 11 -0.07 14.56 3.73
N CYS A 12 -1.35 14.31 3.48
CA CYS A 12 -2.06 15.12 2.51
C CYS A 12 -2.19 16.51 3.15
N GLY A 13 -1.23 17.40 2.91
CA GLY A 13 -0.98 18.62 3.69
C GLY A 13 -2.22 19.42 4.09
N SER A 14 -2.65 20.37 3.27
CA SER A 14 -3.85 21.18 3.53
C SER A 14 -4.60 21.40 2.22
N GLY A 15 -5.94 21.35 2.25
CA GLY A 15 -6.79 21.64 1.11
C GLY A 15 -7.92 20.61 0.95
N LEU A 16 -8.94 20.99 0.17
CA LEU A 16 -10.19 20.25 0.04
C LEU A 16 -9.99 18.79 -0.42
N LEU A 17 -9.05 18.54 -1.34
CA LEU A 17 -8.76 17.18 -1.81
C LEU A 17 -8.13 16.31 -0.72
N CYS A 18 -7.40 16.91 0.23
CA CYS A 18 -6.81 16.20 1.34
C CYS A 18 -7.80 15.87 2.43
N GLU A 19 -8.70 16.80 2.74
CA GLU A 19 -9.81 16.56 3.66
C GLU A 19 -10.72 15.44 3.13
N ILE A 20 -11.03 15.45 1.83
CA ILE A 20 -11.81 14.38 1.19
C ILE A 20 -11.06 13.05 1.27
N ALA A 21 -9.77 13.02 0.95
CA ALA A 21 -8.97 11.79 1.04
C ALA A 21 -8.94 11.24 2.48
N ASP A 22 -8.75 12.09 3.49
CA ASP A 22 -8.74 11.72 4.90
C ASP A 22 -10.09 11.14 5.35
N GLU A 23 -11.21 11.76 4.96
CA GLU A 23 -12.54 11.23 5.26
C GLU A 23 -12.80 9.88 4.58
N LEU A 24 -12.36 9.72 3.33
CA LEU A 24 -12.45 8.45 2.61
C LEU A 24 -11.61 7.33 3.25
N ILE A 25 -10.43 7.67 3.80
CA ILE A 25 -9.57 6.73 4.53
C ILE A 25 -10.21 6.31 5.86
N LYS A 26 -10.84 7.26 6.59
CA LYS A 26 -11.53 6.99 7.87
C LYS A 26 -12.78 6.14 7.71
N ALA A 27 -13.43 6.18 6.53
CA ALA A 27 -14.64 5.41 6.27
C ALA A 27 -14.35 3.90 6.20
N ASP A 28 -13.91 3.41 5.04
CA ASP A 28 -13.43 2.04 4.85
C ASP A 28 -12.50 2.00 3.63
N ILE A 29 -11.20 2.08 3.90
CA ILE A 29 -10.14 2.11 2.88
C ILE A 29 -10.17 0.88 1.96
N TYR A 30 -10.73 -0.24 2.44
CA TYR A 30 -10.78 -1.50 1.70
C TYR A 30 -12.13 -1.73 1.00
N SER A 31 -13.04 -0.76 1.03
CA SER A 31 -14.27 -0.83 0.23
C SER A 31 -13.96 -0.76 -1.27
N ASP A 32 -14.82 -1.38 -2.09
CA ASP A 32 -14.64 -1.44 -3.54
C ASP A 32 -14.50 -0.05 -4.18
N PHE A 33 -15.35 0.89 -3.76
CA PHE A 33 -15.34 2.26 -4.25
C PHE A 33 -13.98 2.92 -4.00
N ILE A 34 -13.43 2.80 -2.80
CA ILE A 34 -12.15 3.41 -2.45
C ILE A 34 -11.00 2.74 -3.19
N GLN A 35 -11.00 1.41 -3.27
CA GLN A 35 -9.98 0.65 -4.00
C GLN A 35 -9.97 0.95 -5.51
N ASP A 36 -11.09 1.38 -6.09
CA ASP A 36 -11.20 1.75 -7.51
C ASP A 36 -10.92 3.24 -7.79
N HIS A 37 -11.11 4.13 -6.80
CA HIS A 37 -11.07 5.59 -7.01
C HIS A 37 -9.94 6.32 -6.29
N LEU A 38 -9.32 5.71 -5.26
CA LEU A 38 -8.25 6.32 -4.48
C LEU A 38 -6.95 5.52 -4.65
N ALA A 39 -6.06 5.98 -5.54
CA ALA A 39 -4.83 5.25 -5.87
C ALA A 39 -3.95 4.85 -4.65
N PRO A 40 -3.80 5.69 -3.59
CA PRO A 40 -3.07 5.29 -2.39
C PRO A 40 -3.65 4.08 -1.63
N SER A 41 -4.95 3.82 -1.75
CA SER A 41 -5.62 2.72 -1.04
C SER A 41 -5.13 1.34 -1.46
N GLY A 42 -4.64 1.20 -2.70
CA GLY A 42 -4.15 -0.09 -3.22
C GLY A 42 -2.84 -0.55 -2.60
N TYR A 43 -2.12 0.33 -1.89
CA TYR A 43 -0.86 0.01 -1.20
C TYR A 43 -0.83 0.45 0.26
N LEU A 44 -2.00 0.76 0.85
CA LEU A 44 -2.13 0.92 2.29
C LEU A 44 -2.20 -0.47 2.95
N LYS A 45 -1.33 -0.71 3.93
CA LYS A 45 -1.22 -1.97 4.67
C LYS A 45 -1.30 -1.65 6.17
N ILE A 46 -2.51 -1.69 6.71
CA ILE A 46 -2.81 -1.40 8.12
C ILE A 46 -2.58 -2.68 8.95
N PRO A 47 -1.59 -2.74 9.86
CA PRO A 47 -1.25 -3.98 10.58
C PRO A 47 -2.40 -4.57 11.40
N THR A 48 -3.29 -3.72 11.93
CA THR A 48 -4.44 -4.15 12.73
C THR A 48 -5.62 -4.67 11.90
N GLU A 49 -5.63 -4.45 10.58
CA GLU A 49 -6.73 -4.81 9.68
C GLU A 49 -6.26 -5.80 8.60
N MET A 50 -5.38 -6.74 8.96
CA MET A 50 -4.70 -7.58 7.98
C MET A 50 -5.61 -8.53 7.20
N THR A 51 -6.70 -8.99 7.83
CA THR A 51 -7.72 -9.79 7.14
C THR A 51 -8.32 -9.02 5.97
N LYS A 52 -8.82 -7.79 6.21
CA LYS A 52 -9.39 -6.95 5.15
C LYS A 52 -8.35 -6.56 4.08
N TYR A 53 -7.11 -6.31 4.49
CA TYR A 53 -6.03 -6.05 3.55
C TYR A 53 -5.82 -7.20 2.56
N LEU A 54 -5.72 -8.44 3.05
CA LEU A 54 -5.51 -9.61 2.20
C LEU A 54 -6.74 -9.96 1.34
N GLU A 55 -7.95 -9.67 1.83
CA GLU A 55 -9.20 -9.98 1.14
C GLU A 55 -9.59 -8.94 0.08
N SER A 56 -9.38 -7.66 0.37
CA SER A 56 -10.00 -6.57 -0.40
C SER A 56 -9.02 -5.59 -1.04
N SER A 57 -7.75 -5.54 -0.61
CA SER A 57 -6.78 -4.66 -1.28
C SER A 57 -6.47 -5.17 -2.69
N LYS A 58 -6.79 -4.35 -3.71
CA LYS A 58 -6.78 -4.79 -5.12
C LYS A 58 -5.39 -4.89 -5.75
N TYR A 59 -4.36 -4.32 -5.11
CA TYR A 59 -3.04 -4.15 -5.72
C TYR A 59 -1.89 -4.81 -4.94
N LEU A 60 -1.50 -4.27 -3.78
CA LEU A 60 -0.27 -4.67 -3.08
C LEU A 60 -0.21 -6.17 -2.70
N PRO A 61 -1.23 -6.80 -2.08
CA PRO A 61 -1.12 -8.20 -1.67
C PRO A 61 -1.05 -9.15 -2.87
N LYS A 62 -1.65 -8.77 -4.00
CA LYS A 62 -1.56 -9.51 -5.26
C LYS A 62 -0.17 -9.37 -5.88
N LEU A 63 0.35 -8.15 -5.97
CA LEU A 63 1.68 -7.88 -6.51
C LEU A 63 2.78 -8.60 -5.71
N ASN A 64 2.68 -8.56 -4.38
CA ASN A 64 3.66 -9.13 -3.47
C ASN A 64 3.47 -10.64 -3.20
N ASN A 65 2.54 -11.31 -3.89
CA ASN A 65 2.25 -12.74 -3.68
C ASN A 65 1.90 -13.09 -2.20
N GLU A 66 1.23 -12.18 -1.50
CA GLU A 66 0.89 -12.32 -0.08
C GLU A 66 -0.34 -13.22 0.14
N ILE A 67 -1.20 -13.38 -0.87
CA ILE A 67 -2.42 -14.21 -0.82
C ILE A 67 -2.08 -15.68 -1.15
N PRO A 68 -2.12 -16.62 -0.18
CA PRO A 68 -1.58 -17.97 -0.37
C PRO A 68 -2.15 -18.75 -1.56
N ASN A 69 -3.46 -18.64 -1.79
CA ASN A 69 -4.16 -19.37 -2.85
C ASN A 69 -4.19 -18.65 -4.21
N GLN A 70 -3.58 -17.46 -4.31
CA GLN A 70 -3.58 -16.64 -5.53
C GLN A 70 -2.16 -16.28 -6.00
N ARG A 71 -1.13 -16.94 -5.45
CA ARG A 71 0.26 -16.69 -5.81
C ARG A 71 0.50 -16.94 -7.29
N ASN A 72 1.21 -16.01 -7.93
CA ASN A 72 1.54 -16.05 -9.34
C ASN A 72 3.05 -16.20 -9.52
N SER A 73 3.49 -17.38 -10.00
CA SER A 73 4.91 -17.67 -10.29
C SER A 73 5.49 -16.71 -11.32
N THR A 74 4.69 -16.22 -12.27
CA THR A 74 5.14 -15.25 -13.28
C THR A 74 5.63 -13.96 -12.65
N TYR A 75 5.02 -13.51 -11.54
CA TYR A 75 5.46 -12.31 -10.84
C TYR A 75 6.83 -12.53 -10.20
N LYS A 76 7.02 -13.69 -9.57
CA LYS A 76 8.32 -14.11 -9.03
C LYS A 76 9.36 -14.18 -10.14
N ASP A 77 9.09 -14.91 -11.21
CA ASP A 77 10.04 -15.15 -12.30
C ASP A 77 10.53 -13.84 -12.92
N ARG A 78 9.60 -12.90 -13.18
CA ARG A 78 9.91 -11.56 -13.70
C ARG A 78 10.68 -10.69 -12.71
N PHE A 79 10.35 -10.77 -11.42
CA PHE A 79 11.09 -10.01 -10.40
C PHE A 79 12.51 -10.57 -10.23
N THR A 80 12.68 -11.89 -10.28
CA THR A 80 13.99 -12.55 -10.18
C THR A 80 14.83 -12.45 -11.43
N SER A 81 14.26 -12.12 -12.59
CA SER A 81 15.02 -11.92 -13.83
C SER A 81 15.69 -10.55 -13.92
N LEU A 82 15.43 -9.64 -12.96
CA LEU A 82 16.13 -8.36 -12.87
C LEU A 82 17.63 -8.60 -12.68
N HIS A 83 18.45 -8.04 -13.57
CA HIS A 83 19.90 -8.10 -13.43
C HIS A 83 20.39 -7.30 -12.21
N ASN A 84 19.75 -6.16 -11.96
CA ASN A 84 20.01 -5.31 -10.80
C ASN A 84 18.70 -4.84 -10.20
N LEU A 85 18.61 -4.85 -8.87
CA LEU A 85 17.56 -4.20 -8.10
C LEU A 85 18.19 -3.07 -7.28
N VAL A 86 17.92 -1.82 -7.69
CA VAL A 86 18.41 -0.64 -6.97
C VAL A 86 17.28 -0.10 -6.08
N LEU A 87 17.49 -0.17 -4.77
CA LEU A 87 16.56 0.37 -3.78
C LEU A 87 17.18 1.64 -3.18
N VAL A 88 16.46 2.75 -3.26
CA VAL A 88 16.87 4.03 -2.68
C VAL A 88 15.92 4.37 -1.54
N MET A 89 16.47 4.51 -0.34
CA MET A 89 15.74 4.99 0.83
C MET A 89 16.16 6.43 1.13
N VAL A 90 15.17 7.32 1.23
CA VAL A 90 15.37 8.69 1.69
C VAL A 90 14.89 8.78 3.15
N ARG A 91 15.76 9.20 4.06
CA ARG A 91 15.36 9.48 5.44
C ARG A 91 14.73 10.87 5.50
N SER A 92 13.46 10.94 5.89
CA SER A 92 12.80 12.21 6.18
C SER A 92 13.10 12.64 7.63
N PRO A 93 13.30 13.93 7.92
CA PRO A 93 13.48 14.41 9.29
C PRO A 93 12.12 14.55 9.99
N GLN A 94 11.42 13.45 10.33
CA GLN A 94 10.31 13.46 11.29
C GLN A 94 10.27 12.19 12.15
N ASN A 95 9.93 12.41 13.42
CA ASN A 95 10.03 11.49 14.55
C ASN A 95 9.22 10.20 14.38
N HIS A 96 9.89 9.08 14.64
CA HIS A 96 9.39 7.80 15.15
C HIS A 96 7.87 7.56 15.04
N SER A 97 7.41 7.08 13.89
CA SER A 97 6.36 6.06 13.72
C SER A 97 5.99 6.00 12.23
N ASN A 98 5.82 4.80 11.67
CA ASN A 98 5.26 4.56 10.32
C ASN A 98 6.25 4.46 9.15
N LEU A 99 7.43 3.88 9.38
CA LEU A 99 8.17 3.22 8.30
C LEU A 99 8.62 1.83 8.77
N PHE A 100 7.77 0.83 8.59
CA PHE A 100 8.22 -0.56 8.65
C PHE A 100 8.32 -1.09 7.22
N LEU A 101 9.54 -1.50 6.86
CA LEU A 101 9.79 -2.46 5.79
C LEU A 101 9.14 -3.81 6.14
#